data_AF-A0AAD6VSS3-F1
#
_entry.id   AF-A0AAD6VSS3-F1
#
_cell.length_a   1.000
_cell.length_b   1.000
_cell.length_c   1.000
_cell.angle_alpha   90.00
_cell.angle_beta   90.00
_cell.angle_gamma   90.00
#
_symmetry.space_group_name_H-M   'P 1'
#
loop_
_entity.id
_entity.type
_entity.pdbx_description
1 polymer ?
#
loop_
_entity_poly.entity_id
_entity_poly.type
_entity_poly.pdbx_seq_one_letter_code
_entity_poly.pdbx_strand_id
1 'polypeptide(L)'
;MTFKAFSSIILIAIAAARVASASLTKRVLCPSGHLTANAACCILFPISDDIQANLFDGGQCVEEVHESLRLTFHDANGFSPTFDETQVFHADDGIADILGAQEPFFLKFDDKLSAGDSIQFAGAIGLSNCPGAPGLEFLLGRPTGRASAASPRGLIPEPQDNITTILQQFAEVGFTPAEAIALIASHTIAAPHNVNESPAVRTPFDSTPGIFDTQIFIEMQSRGTLFPGATGNLLGESRLQTEFRAAMSKMATIGHNRAAMVDCSDVIPVPKPVTMDDIEQACATSAFPVLTADLGPATSALPV
;
A
#
# COMPACT_ATOMS: atom_id res chain seq x y z
N MET A 1 23.89 56.67 -14.00
CA MET A 1 24.31 55.49 -13.20
C MET A 1 23.48 55.28 -11.92
N THR A 2 22.41 56.06 -11.69
CA THR A 2 21.63 56.09 -10.44
C THR A 2 20.41 55.15 -10.40
N PHE A 3 19.97 54.62 -11.55
CA PHE A 3 18.79 53.72 -11.61
C PHE A 3 19.09 52.25 -11.26
N LYS A 4 20.34 51.78 -11.40
CA LYS A 4 20.71 50.38 -11.07
C LYS A 4 20.84 50.13 -9.56
N ALA A 5 21.16 51.16 -8.78
CA ALA A 5 21.26 51.08 -7.32
C ALA A 5 19.88 50.93 -6.66
N PHE A 6 18.85 51.61 -7.17
CA PHE A 6 17.48 51.54 -6.64
C PHE A 6 16.83 50.16 -6.85
N SER A 7 17.01 49.55 -8.04
CA SER A 7 16.50 48.19 -8.31
C SER A 7 17.11 47.13 -7.39
N SER A 8 18.40 47.26 -7.06
CA SER A 8 19.11 46.29 -6.22
C SER A 8 18.68 46.40 -4.75
N ILE A 9 18.41 47.61 -4.26
CA ILE A 9 17.93 47.84 -2.88
C ILE A 9 16.49 47.31 -2.70
N ILE A 10 15.63 47.49 -3.71
CA ILE A 10 14.25 46.98 -3.69
C ILE A 10 14.24 45.44 -3.69
N LEU A 11 15.09 44.79 -4.50
CA LEU A 11 15.22 43.33 -4.51
C LEU A 11 15.71 42.76 -3.17
N ILE A 12 16.68 43.42 -2.52
CA ILE A 12 17.18 43.02 -1.20
C ILE A 12 16.12 43.24 -0.11
N ALA A 13 15.35 44.33 -0.17
CA ALA A 13 14.26 44.60 0.78
C ALA A 13 13.10 43.60 0.61
N ILE A 14 12.75 43.21 -0.62
CA ILE A 14 11.73 42.18 -0.87
C ILE A 14 12.23 40.79 -0.43
N ALA A 15 13.50 40.47 -0.66
CA ALA A 15 14.09 39.22 -0.17
C ALA A 15 14.15 39.17 1.37
N ALA A 16 14.53 40.26 2.04
CA ALA A 16 14.54 40.37 3.49
C ALA A 16 13.12 40.30 4.10
N ALA A 17 12.12 40.90 3.44
CA ALA A 17 10.72 40.80 3.85
C ALA A 17 10.16 39.38 3.67
N ARG A 18 10.58 38.65 2.63
CA ARG A 18 10.20 37.24 2.42
C ARG A 18 10.82 36.30 3.47
N VAL A 19 12.04 36.58 3.94
CA VAL A 19 12.69 35.79 5.01
C VAL A 19 12.11 36.14 6.40
N ALA A 20 11.69 37.38 6.63
CA ALA A 20 11.03 37.79 7.87
C ALA A 20 9.60 37.25 8.03
N SER A 21 8.94 36.84 6.93
CA SER A 21 7.63 36.17 6.94
C SER A 21 7.72 34.64 7.04
N ALA A 22 8.90 34.07 7.31
CA ALA A 22 8.99 32.77 8.00
C ALA A 22 8.49 32.99 9.44
N SER A 23 7.17 33.13 9.54
CA SER A 23 6.40 33.34 10.75
C SER A 23 6.97 32.48 11.86
N LEU A 24 7.35 33.13 12.97
CA LEU A 24 7.46 32.49 14.28
C LEU A 24 6.12 31.80 14.57
N THR A 25 5.96 30.58 14.05
CA THR A 25 4.76 29.78 14.26
C THR A 25 4.78 29.46 15.74
N LYS A 26 3.91 30.13 16.49
CA LYS A 26 3.84 29.99 17.94
C LYS A 26 3.59 28.52 18.24
N ARG A 27 4.62 27.83 18.73
CA ARG A 27 4.53 26.41 19.12
C ARG A 27 3.85 26.31 20.48
N VAL A 28 3.06 25.26 20.66
CA VAL A 28 2.43 24.89 21.91
C VAL A 28 3.21 23.73 22.50
N LEU A 29 3.65 23.86 23.76
CA LEU A 29 4.20 22.76 24.54
C LEU A 29 3.04 21.94 25.12
N CYS A 30 2.95 20.69 24.70
CA CYS A 30 1.94 19.76 25.18
C CYS A 30 2.31 19.21 26.57
N PRO A 31 1.33 18.71 27.35
CA PRO A 31 1.60 18.05 28.63
C PRO A 31 2.55 16.85 28.53
N SER A 32 2.61 16.20 27.36
CA SER A 32 3.55 15.12 27.04
C SER A 32 5.01 15.60 26.85
N GLY A 33 5.26 16.91 26.80
CA GLY A 33 6.58 17.49 26.52
C GLY A 33 6.86 17.75 25.04
N HIS A 34 6.00 17.25 24.13
CA HIS A 34 6.12 17.49 22.70
C HIS A 34 5.70 18.91 22.31
N LEU A 35 6.27 19.43 21.21
CA LEU A 35 5.90 20.72 20.62
C LEU A 35 5.01 20.51 19.39
N THR A 36 3.92 21.27 19.30
CA THR A 36 3.03 21.26 18.13
C THR A 36 2.69 22.69 17.68
N ALA A 37 2.17 22.84 16.46
CA ALA A 37 1.69 24.12 15.96
C ALA A 37 0.30 24.50 16.51
N ASN A 38 -0.49 23.54 16.97
CA ASN A 38 -1.85 23.77 17.48
C ASN A 38 -2.12 22.92 18.73
N ALA A 39 -2.62 23.55 19.80
CA ALA A 39 -2.92 22.89 21.08
C ALA A 39 -3.90 21.70 20.93
N ALA A 40 -4.82 21.76 19.95
CA ALA A 40 -5.74 20.67 19.65
C ALA A 40 -5.01 19.36 19.28
N CYS A 41 -3.79 19.44 18.73
CA CYS A 41 -3.00 18.26 18.37
C CYS A 41 -2.31 17.60 19.56
N CYS A 42 -2.33 18.20 20.76
CA CYS A 42 -1.63 17.62 21.91
C CYS A 42 -2.19 16.26 22.35
N ILE A 43 -3.47 15.99 22.06
CA ILE A 43 -4.10 14.69 22.34
C ILE A 43 -3.51 13.56 21.48
N LEU A 44 -2.90 13.88 20.34
CA LEU A 44 -2.43 12.90 19.36
C LEU A 44 -1.15 12.19 19.80
N PHE A 45 -0.30 12.84 20.60
CA PHE A 45 0.97 12.25 21.05
C PHE A 45 0.79 10.98 21.90
N PRO A 46 0.00 10.97 23.00
CA PRO A 46 -0.21 9.74 23.75
C PRO A 46 -0.96 8.66 22.95
N ILE A 47 -1.77 9.05 21.95
CA ILE A 47 -2.44 8.10 21.04
C ILE A 47 -1.42 7.48 20.10
N SER A 48 -0.53 8.30 19.53
CA SER A 48 0.60 7.84 18.70
C SER A 48 1.49 6.88 19.45
N ASP A 49 1.88 7.20 20.69
CA ASP A 49 2.74 6.32 21.50
C ASP A 49 2.07 4.96 21.74
N ASP A 50 0.77 4.95 21.99
CA ASP A 50 -0.02 3.74 22.25
C ASP A 50 -0.19 2.88 20.99
N ILE A 51 -0.54 3.50 19.86
CA ILE A 51 -0.65 2.82 18.56
C ILE A 51 0.70 2.24 18.14
N GLN A 52 1.78 3.02 18.24
CA GLN A 52 3.11 2.54 17.89
C GLN A 52 3.53 1.34 18.75
N ALA A 53 3.27 1.39 20.06
CA ALA A 53 3.67 0.32 20.97
C ALA A 53 2.82 -0.95 20.85
N ASN A 54 1.51 -0.81 20.62
CA ASN A 54 0.56 -1.91 20.81
C ASN A 54 -0.19 -2.32 19.54
N LEU A 55 -0.15 -1.53 18.46
CA LEU A 55 -0.71 -1.90 17.15
C LEU A 55 0.38 -2.17 16.11
N PHE A 56 1.48 -1.41 16.15
CA PHE A 56 2.55 -1.49 15.14
C PHE A 56 3.88 -2.05 15.66
N ASP A 57 3.85 -2.94 16.66
CA ASP A 57 5.02 -3.66 17.17
C ASP A 57 6.25 -2.79 17.52
N GLY A 58 6.00 -1.63 18.13
CA GLY A 58 7.05 -0.67 18.45
C GLY A 58 7.49 0.20 17.27
N GLY A 59 6.58 0.48 16.34
CA GLY A 59 6.81 1.34 15.18
C GLY A 59 7.48 0.66 13.99
N GLN A 60 7.14 -0.59 13.74
CA GLN A 60 7.57 -1.36 12.57
C GLN A 60 6.58 -1.20 11.40
N CYS A 61 7.04 -1.43 10.17
CA CYS A 61 6.19 -1.57 8.99
C CYS A 61 5.74 -3.04 8.90
N VAL A 62 4.69 -3.35 9.66
CA VAL A 62 4.11 -4.71 9.80
C VAL A 62 2.76 -4.79 9.09
N GLU A 63 2.14 -5.97 9.08
CA GLU A 63 0.86 -6.18 8.41
C GLU A 63 -0.21 -5.18 8.85
N GLU A 64 -0.30 -4.87 10.14
CA GLU A 64 -1.26 -3.91 10.68
C GLU A 64 -1.05 -2.51 10.08
N VAL A 65 0.18 -2.15 9.68
CA VAL A 65 0.45 -0.90 8.94
C VAL A 65 -0.13 -0.97 7.53
N HIS A 66 0.08 -2.07 6.82
CA HIS A 66 -0.42 -2.26 5.45
C HIS A 66 -1.95 -2.22 5.42
N GLU A 67 -2.58 -2.93 6.36
CA GLU A 67 -4.03 -2.97 6.49
C GLU A 67 -4.60 -1.62 6.95
N SER A 68 -3.90 -0.91 7.84
CA SER A 68 -4.29 0.45 8.26
C SER A 68 -4.26 1.43 7.08
N LEU A 69 -3.25 1.32 6.21
CA LEU A 69 -3.17 2.13 4.99
C LEU A 69 -4.30 1.79 4.02
N ARG A 70 -4.57 0.50 3.78
CA ARG A 70 -5.72 0.06 2.98
C ARG A 70 -7.03 0.62 3.53
N LEU A 71 -7.25 0.52 4.83
CA LEU A 71 -8.48 1.01 5.47
C LEU A 71 -8.73 2.50 5.21
N THR A 72 -7.68 3.33 5.09
CA THR A 72 -7.86 4.76 4.75
C THR A 72 -8.48 4.98 3.37
N PHE A 73 -8.12 4.16 2.38
CA PHE A 73 -8.67 4.25 1.02
C PHE A 73 -10.13 3.80 0.99
N HIS A 74 -10.43 2.69 1.67
CA HIS A 74 -11.78 2.14 1.73
C HIS A 74 -12.72 3.11 2.47
N ASP A 75 -12.34 3.63 3.65
CA ASP A 75 -13.12 4.65 4.40
C ASP A 75 -13.38 5.90 3.53
N ALA A 76 -12.34 6.44 2.88
CA ALA A 76 -12.47 7.66 2.10
C ALA A 76 -13.32 7.52 0.82
N ASN A 77 -13.25 6.37 0.12
CA ASN A 77 -13.94 6.15 -1.16
C ASN A 77 -15.30 5.46 -1.01
N GLY A 78 -15.88 5.50 0.18
CA GLY A 78 -17.22 4.97 0.39
C GLY A 78 -17.26 3.62 1.09
N PHE A 79 -16.50 3.49 2.16
CA PHE A 79 -16.87 2.65 3.29
C PHE A 79 -17.41 3.59 4.37
N SER A 80 -18.67 3.40 4.76
CA SER A 80 -19.18 4.03 5.98
C SER A 80 -18.94 3.04 7.11
N PRO A 81 -18.11 3.34 8.12
CA PRO A 81 -18.00 2.48 9.29
C PRO A 81 -19.31 2.54 10.08
N THR A 82 -20.27 1.72 9.68
CA THR A 82 -21.10 1.08 10.68
C THR A 82 -20.28 -0.09 11.18
N PHE A 83 -19.88 -0.08 12.46
CA PHE A 83 -19.45 -1.27 13.19
C PHE A 83 -20.62 -2.27 13.37
N ASP A 84 -21.40 -2.42 12.31
CA ASP A 84 -22.57 -3.26 12.13
C ASP A 84 -22.27 -3.98 10.81
N GLU A 85 -21.87 -5.25 10.93
CA GLU A 85 -21.37 -6.15 9.87
C GLU A 85 -22.32 -6.33 8.68
N THR A 86 -23.50 -5.69 8.69
CA THR A 86 -24.55 -5.86 7.69
C THR A 86 -24.28 -5.19 6.34
N GLN A 87 -23.12 -4.53 6.16
CA GLN A 87 -22.74 -3.82 4.91
C GLN A 87 -21.30 -4.05 4.45
N VAL A 88 -20.73 -5.24 4.69
CA VAL A 88 -19.43 -5.60 4.09
C VAL A 88 -19.64 -5.87 2.60
N PHE A 89 -19.13 -5.00 1.72
CA PHE A 89 -19.13 -5.23 0.28
C PHE A 89 -18.00 -6.19 -0.12
N HIS A 90 -18.12 -6.87 -1.27
CA HIS A 90 -17.07 -7.78 -1.77
C HIS A 90 -15.69 -7.09 -1.88
N ALA A 91 -15.67 -5.81 -2.26
CA ALA A 91 -14.45 -5.02 -2.31
C ALA A 91 -13.80 -4.80 -0.94
N ASP A 92 -14.57 -4.85 0.16
CA ASP A 92 -14.09 -4.67 1.54
C ASP A 92 -13.65 -5.97 2.20
N ASP A 93 -13.59 -7.07 1.44
CA ASP A 93 -13.21 -8.36 2.00
C ASP A 93 -11.79 -8.31 2.61
N GLY A 94 -11.64 -8.88 3.80
CA GLY A 94 -10.42 -8.79 4.61
C GLY A 94 -10.19 -7.49 5.41
N ILE A 95 -11.15 -6.55 5.46
CA ILE A 95 -11.03 -5.32 6.29
C ILE A 95 -11.45 -5.54 7.74
N ALA A 96 -12.26 -6.58 8.01
CA ALA A 96 -12.78 -6.86 9.35
C ALA A 96 -11.65 -7.09 10.38
N ASP A 97 -10.55 -7.72 9.98
CA ASP A 97 -9.42 -8.04 10.85
C ASP A 97 -8.76 -6.75 11.39
N ILE A 98 -8.43 -5.81 10.50
CA ILE A 98 -7.84 -4.53 10.93
C ILE A 98 -8.83 -3.64 11.67
N LEU A 99 -10.12 -3.68 11.34
CA LEU A 99 -11.14 -2.99 12.13
C LEU A 99 -11.19 -3.56 13.56
N GLY A 100 -11.13 -4.88 13.72
CA GLY A 100 -11.06 -5.54 15.02
C GLY A 100 -9.76 -5.21 15.78
N ALA A 101 -8.64 -5.10 15.09
CA ALA A 101 -7.35 -4.71 15.69
C ALA A 101 -7.33 -3.23 16.12
N GLN A 102 -7.98 -2.33 15.37
CA GLN A 102 -8.06 -0.90 15.70
C GLN A 102 -9.18 -0.56 16.70
N GLU A 103 -10.23 -1.39 16.82
CA GLU A 103 -11.38 -1.14 17.70
C GLU A 103 -11.00 -0.85 19.16
N PRO A 104 -10.10 -1.60 19.84
CA PRO A 104 -9.70 -1.29 21.21
C PRO A 104 -9.09 0.11 21.37
N PHE A 105 -8.35 0.59 20.36
CA PHE A 105 -7.77 1.93 20.36
C PHE A 105 -8.82 2.98 20.10
N PHE A 106 -9.76 2.72 19.18
CA PHE A 106 -10.90 3.60 18.94
C PHE A 106 -11.73 3.80 20.20
N LEU A 107 -12.12 2.71 20.87
CA LEU A 107 -12.91 2.76 22.11
C LEU A 107 -12.16 3.43 23.27
N LYS A 108 -10.84 3.28 23.31
CA LYS A 108 -9.99 3.93 24.33
C LYS A 108 -9.90 5.45 24.15
N PHE A 109 -10.10 5.95 22.94
CA PHE A 109 -9.94 7.36 22.58
C PHE A 109 -11.19 7.96 21.91
N ASP A 110 -12.37 7.35 22.08
CA ASP A 110 -13.63 7.76 21.44
C ASP A 110 -14.12 9.14 21.91
N ASP A 111 -13.70 9.57 23.10
CA ASP A 111 -13.90 10.90 23.66
C ASP A 111 -12.98 11.97 23.05
N LYS A 112 -11.95 11.56 22.29
CA LYS A 112 -10.88 12.42 21.75
C LYS A 112 -10.82 12.45 20.24
N LEU A 113 -11.08 11.33 19.57
CA LEU A 113 -11.04 11.18 18.13
C LEU A 113 -12.35 10.60 17.60
N SER A 114 -12.81 11.12 16.46
CA SER A 114 -13.84 10.45 15.68
C SER A 114 -13.28 9.17 15.05
N ALA A 115 -14.14 8.22 14.67
CA ALA A 115 -13.72 7.00 13.97
C ALA A 115 -12.89 7.31 12.71
N GLY A 116 -13.36 8.27 11.89
CA GLY A 116 -12.62 8.68 10.69
C GLY A 116 -11.28 9.34 11.02
N ASP A 117 -11.18 10.12 12.10
CA ASP A 117 -9.88 10.69 12.51
C ASP A 117 -8.93 9.58 12.96
N SER A 118 -9.42 8.58 13.68
CA SER A 118 -8.61 7.46 14.14
C SER A 118 -8.10 6.59 12.98
N ILE A 119 -8.95 6.25 11.99
CA ILE A 119 -8.54 5.50 10.80
C ILE A 119 -7.41 6.22 10.06
N GLN A 120 -7.62 7.51 9.78
CA GLN A 120 -6.71 8.29 8.96
C GLN A 120 -5.43 8.63 9.72
N PHE A 121 -5.50 8.75 11.05
CA PHE A 121 -4.33 8.91 11.91
C PHE A 121 -3.49 7.63 11.99
N ALA A 122 -4.13 6.46 12.14
CA ALA A 122 -3.46 5.17 12.16
C ALA A 122 -2.74 4.89 10.84
N GLY A 123 -3.40 5.13 9.70
CA GLY A 123 -2.75 5.01 8.37
C GLY A 123 -1.56 5.95 8.20
N ALA A 124 -1.66 7.22 8.64
CA ALA A 124 -0.58 8.18 8.53
C ALA A 124 0.63 7.85 9.42
N ILE A 125 0.40 7.43 10.67
CA ILE A 125 1.48 6.98 11.56
C ILE A 125 2.09 5.68 11.07
N GLY A 126 1.26 4.70 10.72
CA GLY A 126 1.72 3.40 10.24
C GLY A 126 2.63 3.57 9.04
N LEU A 127 2.18 4.32 8.02
CA LEU A 127 3.00 4.58 6.83
C LEU A 127 4.35 5.23 7.17
N SER A 128 4.42 6.08 8.20
CA SER A 128 5.68 6.70 8.63
C SER A 128 6.71 5.70 9.20
N ASN A 129 6.29 4.48 9.53
CA ASN A 129 7.18 3.39 9.96
C ASN A 129 7.89 2.71 8.78
N CYS A 130 7.36 2.85 7.56
CA CYS A 130 7.91 2.20 6.37
C CYS A 130 9.05 3.05 5.77
N PRO A 131 10.29 2.52 5.70
CA PRO A 131 11.41 3.22 5.07
C PRO A 131 11.08 3.67 3.65
N GLY A 132 11.42 4.91 3.30
CA GLY A 132 11.15 5.49 1.97
C GLY A 132 9.79 6.20 1.87
N ALA A 133 8.89 5.99 2.83
CA ALA A 133 7.55 6.56 2.77
C ALA A 133 7.55 8.09 2.97
N PRO A 134 6.64 8.82 2.31
CA PRO A 134 6.46 10.24 2.56
C PRO A 134 5.77 10.47 3.91
N GLY A 135 6.12 11.56 4.58
CA GLY A 135 5.33 12.05 5.71
C GLY A 135 3.99 12.58 5.21
N LEU A 136 2.88 11.98 5.67
CA LEU A 136 1.54 12.43 5.32
C LEU A 136 1.11 13.66 6.11
N GLU A 137 0.27 14.49 5.51
CA GLU A 137 -0.49 15.49 6.24
C GLU A 137 -1.63 14.82 7.01
N PHE A 138 -1.76 15.16 8.29
CA PHE A 138 -2.90 14.75 9.10
C PHE A 138 -3.72 15.97 9.52
N LEU A 139 -5.00 15.96 9.15
CA LEU A 139 -5.98 16.96 9.55
C LEU A 139 -6.97 16.33 10.53
N LEU A 140 -7.12 16.96 11.70
CA LEU A 140 -8.01 16.55 12.78
C LEU A 140 -9.36 17.27 12.67
N GLY A 141 -10.47 16.56 12.90
CA GLY A 141 -11.80 17.15 13.04
C GLY A 141 -12.87 16.54 12.15
N ARG A 142 -12.73 15.27 11.74
CA ARG A 142 -13.82 14.56 11.06
C ARG A 142 -15.04 14.46 11.98
N PRO A 143 -16.26 14.57 11.44
CA PRO A 143 -17.48 14.58 12.26
C PRO A 143 -17.61 13.35 13.15
N THR A 144 -18.03 13.56 14.39
CA THR A 144 -18.38 12.48 15.32
C THR A 144 -19.79 11.97 15.01
N GLY A 145 -19.96 10.65 14.90
CA GLY A 145 -21.24 10.00 14.67
C GLY A 145 -21.21 9.04 13.47
N ARG A 146 -22.18 8.13 13.41
CA ARG A 146 -22.34 7.22 12.26
C ARG A 146 -22.61 8.04 11.00
N ALA A 147 -22.01 7.69 9.87
CA ALA A 147 -22.42 8.28 8.60
C ALA A 147 -23.94 8.04 8.45
N SER A 148 -24.68 9.09 8.10
CA SER A 148 -26.15 9.05 8.09
C SER A 148 -26.74 8.15 7.00
N ALA A 149 -25.90 7.62 6.11
CA ALA A 149 -26.27 6.69 5.06
C ALA A 149 -25.15 5.66 4.84
N ALA A 150 -25.56 4.42 4.56
CA ALA A 150 -24.73 3.41 3.93
C ALA A 150 -24.01 4.00 2.73
N SER A 151 -22.75 3.63 2.53
CA SER A 151 -22.08 4.02 1.30
C SER A 151 -22.75 3.34 0.09
N PRO A 152 -22.93 4.05 -1.03
CA PRO A 152 -23.36 3.45 -2.28
C PRO A 152 -22.45 2.28 -2.71
N ARG A 153 -23.04 1.24 -3.33
CA ARG A 153 -22.25 0.17 -3.97
C ARG A 153 -21.44 0.72 -5.15
N GLY A 154 -20.28 0.12 -5.39
CA GLY A 154 -19.48 0.33 -6.61
C GLY A 154 -18.61 1.58 -6.59
N LEU A 155 -18.32 2.14 -5.41
CA LEU A 155 -17.39 3.27 -5.25
C LEU A 155 -15.94 2.83 -5.01
N ILE A 156 -15.74 1.58 -4.59
CA ILE A 156 -14.43 0.98 -4.40
C ILE A 156 -14.12 0.12 -5.63
N PRO A 157 -13.00 0.38 -6.35
CA PRO A 157 -12.59 -0.43 -7.48
C PRO A 157 -12.35 -1.90 -7.09
N GLU A 158 -12.81 -2.83 -7.92
CA GLU A 158 -12.47 -4.25 -7.81
C GLU A 158 -11.30 -4.60 -8.74
N PRO A 159 -10.44 -5.58 -8.39
CA PRO A 159 -9.24 -5.90 -9.19
C PRO A 159 -9.55 -6.39 -10.61
N GLN A 160 -10.77 -6.90 -10.85
CA GLN A 160 -11.24 -7.31 -12.18
C GLN A 160 -11.92 -6.19 -12.98
N ASP A 161 -12.09 -5.00 -12.41
CA ASP A 161 -12.66 -3.87 -13.13
C ASP A 161 -11.74 -3.45 -14.28
N ASN A 162 -12.35 -3.03 -15.40
CA ASN A 162 -11.57 -2.50 -16.50
C ASN A 162 -11.05 -1.09 -16.17
N ILE A 163 -9.94 -0.69 -16.80
CA ILE A 163 -9.28 0.59 -16.52
C ILE A 163 -10.20 1.82 -16.70
N THR A 164 -11.15 1.78 -17.64
CA THR A 164 -12.09 2.89 -17.86
C THR A 164 -13.01 3.07 -16.65
N THR A 165 -13.52 1.96 -16.10
CA THR A 165 -14.34 1.96 -14.88
C THR A 165 -13.56 2.49 -13.69
N ILE A 166 -12.35 1.99 -13.46
CA ILE A 166 -11.49 2.41 -12.34
C ILE A 166 -11.21 3.91 -12.41
N LEU A 167 -10.75 4.40 -13.57
CA LEU A 167 -10.45 5.83 -13.73
C LEU A 167 -11.69 6.71 -13.62
N GLN A 168 -12.86 6.21 -14.01
CA GLN A 168 -14.12 6.92 -13.81
C GLN A 168 -14.47 7.03 -12.32
N GLN A 169 -14.35 5.96 -11.54
CA GLN A 169 -14.60 5.98 -10.08
C GLN A 169 -13.68 6.98 -9.37
N PHE A 170 -12.39 6.98 -9.69
CA PHE A 170 -11.43 7.98 -9.17
C PHE A 170 -11.82 9.41 -9.58
N ALA A 171 -12.27 9.62 -10.82
CA ALA A 171 -12.69 10.93 -11.31
C ALA A 171 -13.97 11.44 -10.62
N GLU A 172 -14.90 10.55 -10.23
CA GLU A 172 -16.13 10.89 -9.53
C GLU A 172 -15.88 11.50 -8.14
N VAL A 173 -14.77 11.12 -7.50
CA VAL A 173 -14.31 11.68 -6.22
C VAL A 173 -13.21 12.75 -6.38
N GLY A 174 -12.88 13.12 -7.62
CA GLY A 174 -12.02 14.27 -7.93
C GLY A 174 -10.54 13.98 -8.21
N PHE A 175 -10.14 12.71 -8.38
CA PHE A 175 -8.78 12.35 -8.75
C PHE A 175 -8.59 12.32 -10.28
N THR A 176 -7.44 12.81 -10.72
CA THR A 176 -6.92 12.60 -12.07
C THR A 176 -6.32 11.20 -12.23
N PRO A 177 -6.16 10.68 -13.46
CA PRO A 177 -5.46 9.42 -13.68
C PRO A 177 -4.03 9.39 -13.11
N ALA A 178 -3.33 10.52 -13.11
CA ALA A 178 -1.98 10.61 -12.53
C ALA A 178 -2.01 10.46 -11.00
N GLU A 179 -3.02 11.02 -10.33
CA GLU A 179 -3.21 10.87 -8.89
C GLU A 179 -3.66 9.45 -8.53
N ALA A 180 -4.50 8.80 -9.35
CA ALA A 180 -4.85 7.40 -9.16
C ALA A 180 -3.60 6.50 -9.24
N ILE A 181 -2.71 6.72 -10.21
CA ILE A 181 -1.42 6.02 -10.30
C ILE A 181 -0.55 6.30 -9.08
N ALA A 182 -0.53 7.54 -8.57
CA ALA A 182 0.21 7.87 -7.36
C ALA A 182 -0.33 7.13 -6.13
N LEU A 183 -1.65 6.94 -6.01
CA LEU A 183 -2.27 6.16 -4.92
C LEU A 183 -1.97 4.66 -5.03
N ILE A 184 -1.80 4.12 -6.24
CA ILE A 184 -1.36 2.72 -6.45
C ILE A 184 0.04 2.47 -5.87
N ALA A 185 0.85 3.51 -5.65
CA ALA A 185 2.14 3.34 -4.96
C ALA A 185 1.99 2.71 -3.56
N SER A 186 0.82 2.82 -2.91
CA SER A 186 0.54 2.09 -1.67
C SER A 186 0.72 0.57 -1.78
N HIS A 187 0.59 -0.02 -2.98
CA HIS A 187 0.79 -1.45 -3.20
C HIS A 187 2.24 -1.91 -3.04
N THR A 188 3.21 -1.00 -2.96
CA THR A 188 4.63 -1.36 -2.70
C THR A 188 4.86 -1.83 -1.26
N ILE A 189 3.91 -1.56 -0.35
CA ILE A 189 3.91 -2.03 1.04
C ILE A 189 2.61 -2.77 1.34
N ALA A 190 2.28 -3.76 0.51
CA ALA A 190 1.04 -4.49 0.62
C ALA A 190 1.10 -5.93 0.11
N ALA A 191 0.18 -6.73 0.62
CA ALA A 191 -0.11 -8.09 0.17
C ALA A 191 -1.64 -8.30 0.04
N PRO A 192 -2.10 -9.22 -0.81
CA PRO A 192 -3.50 -9.59 -0.90
C PRO A 192 -3.91 -10.42 0.31
N HIS A 193 -5.06 -10.07 0.90
CA HIS A 193 -5.63 -10.82 2.02
C HIS A 193 -6.50 -12.01 1.54
N ASN A 194 -7.43 -11.79 0.58
CA ASN A 194 -8.46 -12.79 0.20
C ASN A 194 -8.55 -13.18 -1.29
N VAL A 195 -7.60 -12.79 -2.13
CA VAL A 195 -7.71 -12.99 -3.60
C VAL A 195 -7.50 -14.46 -4.04
N ASN A 196 -7.17 -15.39 -3.12
CA ASN A 196 -6.78 -16.77 -3.46
C ASN A 196 -7.44 -17.90 -2.63
N GLU A 197 -8.47 -17.62 -1.81
CA GLU A 197 -9.17 -18.61 -0.96
C GLU A 197 -8.26 -19.51 -0.07
N SER A 198 -6.96 -19.23 0.00
CA SER A 198 -5.97 -19.95 0.78
C SER A 198 -5.23 -18.93 1.65
N PRO A 199 -5.53 -18.88 2.96
CA PRO A 199 -4.88 -18.00 3.94
C PRO A 199 -3.34 -18.15 4.02
N ALA A 200 -2.77 -19.13 3.32
CA ALA A 200 -1.39 -19.57 3.48
C ALA A 200 -0.38 -18.79 2.63
N VAL A 201 -0.80 -17.94 1.68
CA VAL A 201 0.16 -17.24 0.81
C VAL A 201 -0.25 -15.78 0.58
N ARG A 202 -0.01 -14.92 1.58
CA ARG A 202 0.00 -13.45 1.45
C ARG A 202 1.23 -13.00 0.65
N THR A 203 1.28 -13.38 -0.62
CA THR A 203 2.41 -13.01 -1.49
C THR A 203 2.33 -11.50 -1.73
N PRO A 204 3.36 -10.72 -1.36
CA PRO A 204 3.34 -9.28 -1.58
C PRO A 204 3.21 -8.93 -3.06
N PHE A 205 2.72 -7.71 -3.33
CA PHE A 205 2.58 -7.24 -4.71
C PHE A 205 3.93 -6.91 -5.38
N ASP A 206 4.97 -6.67 -4.60
CA ASP A 206 6.36 -6.57 -5.06
C ASP A 206 7.32 -7.33 -4.14
N SER A 207 8.61 -7.34 -4.47
CA SER A 207 9.63 -8.06 -3.70
C SER A 207 10.06 -7.38 -2.39
N THR A 208 9.58 -6.17 -2.10
CA THR A 208 10.04 -5.32 -0.99
C THR A 208 8.88 -4.75 -0.16
N PRO A 209 7.91 -5.56 0.33
CA PRO A 209 6.69 -5.08 0.98
C PRO A 209 6.88 -4.33 2.29
N GLY A 210 8.11 -4.27 2.83
CA GLY A 210 8.44 -3.47 4.01
C GLY A 210 9.10 -2.12 3.69
N ILE A 211 9.24 -1.76 2.41
CA ILE A 211 9.92 -0.56 1.94
C ILE A 211 9.00 0.18 0.97
N PHE A 212 8.78 1.47 1.21
CA PHE A 212 8.04 2.30 0.27
C PHE A 212 8.96 2.78 -0.85
N ASP A 213 9.01 2.02 -1.95
CA ASP A 213 9.83 2.33 -3.11
C ASP A 213 9.06 2.21 -4.44
N THR A 214 9.75 1.94 -5.54
CA THR A 214 9.16 1.86 -6.89
C THR A 214 9.15 0.44 -7.46
N GLN A 215 9.47 -0.57 -6.66
CA GLN A 215 9.56 -1.95 -7.11
C GLN A 215 8.25 -2.45 -7.71
N ILE A 216 7.10 -2.10 -7.12
CA ILE A 216 5.78 -2.39 -7.71
C ILE A 216 5.65 -1.93 -9.18
N PHE A 217 6.14 -0.74 -9.53
CA PHE A 217 6.05 -0.22 -10.91
C PHE A 217 7.04 -0.89 -11.87
N ILE A 218 8.14 -1.41 -11.34
CA ILE A 218 9.15 -2.16 -12.11
C ILE A 218 8.66 -3.58 -12.37
N GLU A 219 8.24 -4.28 -11.31
CA GLU A 219 7.85 -5.68 -11.32
C GLU A 219 6.54 -5.90 -12.07
N MET A 220 5.58 -4.97 -11.98
CA MET A 220 4.34 -5.00 -12.78
C MET A 220 4.62 -4.92 -14.29
N GLN A 221 5.71 -4.29 -14.72
CA GLN A 221 6.07 -4.20 -16.13
C GLN A 221 6.75 -5.47 -16.65
N SER A 222 7.12 -6.41 -15.78
CA SER A 222 7.69 -7.70 -16.18
C SER A 222 6.62 -8.64 -16.72
N ARG A 223 6.99 -9.46 -17.70
CA ARG A 223 6.11 -10.51 -18.21
C ARG A 223 5.70 -11.46 -17.09
N GLY A 224 4.41 -11.59 -16.83
CA GLY A 224 3.87 -12.61 -15.91
C GLY A 224 4.19 -14.02 -16.40
N THR A 225 4.90 -14.80 -15.58
CA THR A 225 5.34 -16.18 -15.93
C THR A 225 4.76 -17.26 -15.04
N LEU A 226 4.22 -16.90 -13.88
CA LEU A 226 3.67 -17.82 -12.88
C LEU A 226 2.64 -17.13 -11.99
N PHE A 227 1.83 -17.92 -11.28
CA PHE A 227 1.00 -17.47 -10.17
C PHE A 227 1.63 -17.90 -8.84
N PRO A 228 1.81 -17.01 -7.86
CA PRO A 228 2.36 -17.38 -6.57
C PRO A 228 1.32 -18.13 -5.72
N GLY A 229 1.74 -19.25 -5.10
CA GLY A 229 0.92 -20.06 -4.19
C GLY A 229 0.38 -21.38 -4.76
N ALA A 230 -0.30 -22.15 -3.91
CA ALA A 230 -0.91 -23.43 -4.26
C ALA A 230 -2.36 -23.25 -4.73
N THR A 231 -2.59 -23.46 -6.04
CA THR A 231 -3.87 -23.88 -6.64
C THR A 231 -5.15 -23.25 -6.07
N GLY A 232 -5.46 -22.02 -6.49
CA GLY A 232 -6.77 -21.38 -6.31
C GLY A 232 -7.10 -20.47 -7.49
N ASN A 233 -8.16 -20.80 -8.22
CA ASN A 233 -8.80 -20.12 -9.36
C ASN A 233 -8.30 -18.72 -9.80
N LEU A 234 -7.37 -18.71 -10.76
CA LEU A 234 -7.55 -17.90 -11.96
C LEU A 234 -7.79 -18.88 -13.12
N LEU A 235 -8.97 -18.77 -13.74
CA LEU A 235 -9.54 -19.78 -14.64
C LEU A 235 -8.60 -20.14 -15.80
N GLY A 236 -7.94 -21.32 -15.72
CA GLY A 236 -7.55 -22.11 -16.89
C GLY A 236 -6.06 -22.46 -17.08
N GLU A 237 -5.11 -21.67 -16.59
CA GLU A 237 -3.70 -21.81 -17.03
C GLU A 237 -2.79 -22.50 -15.99
N SER A 238 -3.02 -22.29 -14.69
CA SER A 238 -2.25 -22.94 -13.61
C SER A 238 -2.51 -24.45 -13.51
N ARG A 239 -3.76 -24.87 -13.76
CA ARG A 239 -4.12 -26.30 -13.90
C ARG A 239 -3.43 -26.92 -15.10
N LEU A 240 -3.34 -26.21 -16.24
CA LEU A 240 -2.64 -26.73 -17.41
C LEU A 240 -1.16 -26.99 -17.10
N GLN A 241 -0.44 -26.05 -16.48
CA GLN A 241 0.99 -26.24 -16.18
C GLN A 241 1.25 -27.31 -15.12
N THR A 242 0.41 -27.38 -14.08
CA THR A 242 0.52 -28.40 -13.02
C THR A 242 0.16 -29.79 -13.54
N GLU A 243 -0.98 -29.92 -14.24
CA GLU A 243 -1.40 -31.18 -14.87
C GLU A 243 -0.41 -31.59 -15.95
N PHE A 244 0.17 -30.65 -16.70
CA PHE A 244 1.20 -30.95 -17.68
C PHE A 244 2.48 -31.46 -17.02
N ARG A 245 3.00 -30.81 -15.97
CA ARG A 245 4.16 -31.29 -15.22
C ARG A 245 3.90 -32.68 -14.61
N ALA A 246 2.73 -32.88 -14.01
CA ALA A 246 2.33 -34.16 -13.43
C ALA A 246 2.15 -35.25 -14.50
N ALA A 247 1.50 -34.94 -15.62
CA ALA A 247 1.30 -35.85 -16.75
C ALA A 247 2.63 -36.19 -17.42
N MET A 248 3.54 -35.24 -17.60
CA MET A 248 4.88 -35.48 -18.13
C MET A 248 5.70 -36.37 -17.19
N SER A 249 5.64 -36.15 -15.88
CA SER A 249 6.28 -37.03 -14.88
C SER A 249 5.70 -38.45 -14.92
N LYS A 250 4.38 -38.58 -15.05
CA LYS A 250 3.71 -39.88 -15.17
C LYS A 250 4.06 -40.58 -16.48
N MET A 251 4.05 -39.87 -17.60
CA MET A 251 4.43 -40.37 -18.92
C MET A 251 5.88 -40.85 -18.94
N ALA A 252 6.80 -40.09 -18.36
CA ALA A 252 8.22 -40.43 -18.27
C ALA A 252 8.50 -41.67 -17.41
N THR A 253 7.52 -42.17 -16.64
CA THR A 253 7.69 -43.32 -15.73
C THR A 253 6.79 -44.52 -16.07
N ILE A 254 6.09 -44.49 -17.22
CA ILE A 254 5.26 -45.63 -17.67
C ILE A 254 6.15 -46.87 -17.89
N GLY A 255 5.79 -47.99 -17.27
CA GLY A 255 6.53 -49.26 -17.38
C GLY A 255 7.77 -49.36 -16.48
N HIS A 256 8.03 -48.37 -15.63
CA HIS A 256 9.17 -48.33 -14.72
C HIS A 256 8.73 -48.22 -13.25
N ASN A 257 9.50 -48.81 -12.33
CA ASN A 257 9.29 -48.60 -10.89
C ASN A 257 9.98 -47.30 -10.47
N ARG A 258 9.18 -46.26 -10.20
CA ARG A 258 9.66 -44.94 -9.76
C ARG A 258 10.58 -45.01 -8.53
N ALA A 259 10.35 -45.94 -7.60
CA ALA A 259 11.18 -46.10 -6.41
C ALA A 259 12.59 -46.66 -6.70
N ALA A 260 12.80 -47.20 -7.90
CA ALA A 260 14.10 -47.68 -8.37
C ALA A 260 14.82 -46.65 -9.28
N MET A 261 14.26 -45.44 -9.42
CA MET A 261 14.82 -44.35 -10.23
C MET A 261 15.48 -43.31 -9.31
N VAL A 262 16.51 -42.64 -9.81
CA VAL A 262 17.20 -41.55 -9.10
C VAL A 262 16.57 -40.22 -9.53
N ASP A 263 16.23 -39.37 -8.57
CA ASP A 263 15.74 -38.02 -8.85
C ASP A 263 16.92 -37.10 -9.19
N CYS A 264 17.03 -36.73 -10.47
CA CYS A 264 18.02 -35.79 -10.97
C CYS A 264 17.34 -34.47 -11.40
N SER A 265 16.20 -34.10 -10.81
CA SER A 265 15.47 -32.88 -11.21
C SER A 265 16.25 -31.61 -10.90
N ASP A 266 17.27 -31.69 -10.05
CA ASP A 266 18.21 -30.63 -9.69
C ASP A 266 19.13 -30.19 -10.84
N VAL A 267 19.34 -31.04 -11.85
CA VAL A 267 20.09 -30.67 -13.07
C VAL A 267 19.23 -29.94 -14.10
N ILE A 268 17.92 -29.86 -13.89
CA ILE A 268 17.01 -29.09 -14.75
C ILE A 268 17.19 -27.61 -14.39
N PRO A 269 17.59 -26.76 -15.35
CA PRO A 269 17.86 -25.35 -15.06
C PRO A 269 16.64 -24.68 -14.42
N VAL A 270 16.91 -23.93 -13.34
CA VAL A 270 15.94 -22.99 -12.79
C VAL A 270 15.56 -22.01 -13.91
N PRO A 271 14.28 -21.59 -14.01
CA PRO A 271 13.88 -20.54 -14.93
C PRO A 271 14.83 -19.34 -14.83
N LYS A 272 15.15 -18.75 -15.97
CA LYS A 272 16.15 -17.67 -16.05
C LYS A 272 15.71 -16.49 -15.17
N PRO A 273 16.67 -15.79 -14.53
CA PRO A 273 16.37 -14.56 -13.80
C PRO A 273 15.76 -13.51 -14.75
N VAL A 274 14.93 -12.62 -14.19
CA VAL A 274 14.33 -11.50 -14.91
C VAL A 274 15.44 -10.57 -15.40
N THR A 275 15.38 -10.20 -16.66
CA THR A 275 16.31 -9.32 -17.35
C THR A 275 15.55 -8.19 -18.04
N MET A 276 16.29 -7.23 -18.62
CA MET A 276 15.67 -6.17 -19.44
C MET A 276 14.84 -6.72 -20.61
N ASP A 277 15.07 -7.96 -21.07
CA ASP A 277 14.28 -8.60 -22.13
C ASP A 277 12.88 -9.04 -21.65
N ASP A 278 12.65 -9.10 -20.34
CA ASP A 278 11.39 -9.51 -19.74
C ASP A 278 10.43 -8.33 -19.50
N ILE A 279 10.89 -7.09 -19.73
CA ILE A 279 10.09 -5.86 -19.58
C ILE A 279 9.14 -5.67 -20.78
N GLU A 280 7.85 -5.62 -20.49
CA GLU A 280 6.79 -5.36 -21.48
C GLU A 280 6.54 -3.86 -21.66
N GLN A 281 7.47 -3.15 -22.29
CA GLN A 281 7.39 -1.69 -22.53
C GLN A 281 6.01 -1.23 -23.03
N ALA A 282 5.31 -0.42 -22.21
CA ALA A 282 4.01 0.15 -22.57
C ALA A 282 4.06 1.65 -22.92
N CYS A 283 5.02 2.41 -22.39
CA CYS A 283 5.10 3.85 -22.65
C CYS A 283 5.64 4.11 -24.08
N ALA A 284 4.83 4.72 -24.94
CA ALA A 284 5.22 5.02 -26.32
C ALA A 284 6.20 6.21 -26.45
N THR A 285 6.27 7.07 -25.43
CA THR A 285 7.00 8.34 -25.48
C THR A 285 8.33 8.31 -24.72
N SER A 286 8.57 7.28 -23.90
CA SER A 286 9.82 7.11 -23.14
C SER A 286 10.15 5.63 -23.02
N ALA A 287 11.43 5.28 -23.25
CA ALA A 287 11.92 3.94 -22.98
C ALA A 287 11.98 3.67 -21.46
N PHE A 288 11.78 2.41 -21.09
CA PHE A 288 11.98 1.94 -19.72
C PHE A 288 13.46 2.16 -19.33
N PRO A 289 13.73 2.65 -18.12
CA PRO A 289 15.10 2.90 -17.66
C PRO A 289 15.95 1.61 -17.67
N VAL A 290 17.23 1.72 -18.01
CA VAL A 290 18.15 0.57 -17.90
C VAL A 290 18.47 0.36 -16.41
N LEU A 291 17.99 -0.75 -15.86
CA LEU A 291 18.25 -1.16 -14.48
C LEU A 291 19.30 -2.26 -14.42
N THR A 292 19.98 -2.37 -13.29
CA THR A 292 20.85 -3.52 -12.97
C THR A 292 20.01 -4.60 -12.30
N ALA A 293 20.18 -5.86 -12.72
CA ALA A 293 19.59 -6.99 -12.03
C ALA A 293 20.40 -7.35 -10.77
N ASP A 294 19.70 -7.84 -9.74
CA ASP A 294 20.34 -8.36 -8.54
C ASP A 294 21.25 -9.54 -8.87
N LEU A 295 22.37 -9.61 -8.15
CA LEU A 295 23.33 -10.68 -8.31
C LEU A 295 22.83 -11.93 -7.57
N GLY A 296 22.59 -13.01 -8.31
CA GLY A 296 22.25 -14.31 -7.73
C GLY A 296 21.10 -15.02 -8.43
N PRO A 297 20.71 -16.20 -7.95
CA PRO A 297 19.48 -16.86 -8.41
C PRO A 297 18.25 -16.05 -7.97
N ALA A 298 17.16 -16.16 -8.73
CA ALA A 298 15.87 -15.60 -8.33
C ALA A 298 15.42 -16.16 -6.97
N THR A 299 14.91 -15.28 -6.11
CA THR A 299 14.39 -15.61 -4.79
C THR A 299 12.87 -15.52 -4.77
N SER A 300 12.20 -16.35 -3.97
CA SER A 300 10.77 -16.18 -3.69
C SER A 300 10.60 -14.98 -2.76
N ALA A 301 9.64 -14.09 -3.07
CA ALA A 301 9.16 -13.14 -2.08
C ALA A 301 8.61 -13.92 -0.88
N LEU A 302 8.96 -13.47 0.33
CA LEU A 302 8.42 -14.04 1.56
C LEU A 302 6.99 -13.53 1.75
N PRO A 303 6.06 -14.37 2.26
CA PRO A 303 4.76 -13.88 2.70
C PRO A 303 4.96 -12.84 3.80
N VAL A 304 4.13 -11.80 3.76
CA VAL A 304 3.97 -10.82 4.87
C VAL A 304 3.44 -11.40 6.27
#